data_AF-A0A5N5WM69-F1
#
_entry.id   AF-A0A5N5WM69-F1
#
_cell.length_a   1.000
_cell.length_b   1.000
_cell.length_c   1.000
_cell.angle_alpha   90.00
_cell.angle_beta   90.00
_cell.angle_gamma   90.00
#
_symmetry.space_group_name_H-M   'P 1'
#
loop_
_entity.id
_entity.type
_entity.pdbx_description
1 polymer ?
#
loop_
_entity_poly.entity_id
_entity_poly.type
_entity_poly.pdbx_seq_one_letter_code
_entity_poly.pdbx_strand_id
1 'polypeptide(L)'
;MPFYEVQHFIPLEKSERDELAKTITHTRKFTTPSAFVNAQFTEISQHHNYVAGKESTTNRIIANVRTGATRTATDFDELAQSIQNAWDRIVNKGEAEAKKGELTRVFVMGSITAGLENGLLLPRAGKDIDWLKEDSPKYQELAD
;
A
#
# COMPACT_ATOMS: atom_id res chain seq x y z
N MET A 1 -1.33 0.63 -10.84
CA MET A 1 -1.32 1.64 -9.78
C MET A 1 -2.05 1.18 -8.56
N PRO A 2 -1.39 0.47 -7.65
CA PRO A 2 -1.90 0.37 -6.31
C PRO A 2 -1.75 1.71 -5.57
N PHE A 3 -2.72 2.01 -4.73
CA PHE A 3 -2.74 3.17 -3.83
C PHE A 3 -2.92 2.69 -2.40
N TYR A 4 -1.94 2.98 -1.55
CA TYR A 4 -1.90 2.56 -0.17
C TYR A 4 -2.21 3.73 0.75
N GLU A 5 -3.26 3.60 1.55
CA GLU A 5 -3.59 4.54 2.60
C GLU A 5 -3.10 3.98 3.93
N VAL A 6 -2.12 4.64 4.53
CA VAL A 6 -1.57 4.32 5.85
C VAL A 6 -2.17 5.28 6.86
N GLN A 7 -3.09 4.79 7.67
CA GLN A 7 -3.74 5.58 8.71
C GLN A 7 -3.18 5.17 10.06
N HIS A 8 -2.49 6.10 10.73
CA HIS A 8 -1.76 5.82 11.96
C HIS A 8 -2.26 6.69 13.11
N PHE A 9 -2.57 6.06 14.23
CA PHE A 9 -2.93 6.72 15.48
C PHE A 9 -1.68 7.19 16.23
N ILE A 10 -0.60 6.42 16.15
CA ILE A 10 0.69 6.81 16.72
C ILE A 10 1.43 7.81 15.84
N PRO A 11 2.26 8.69 16.42
CA PRO A 11 3.26 9.41 15.65
C PRO A 11 4.19 8.42 14.95
N LEU A 12 4.46 8.66 13.67
CA LEU A 12 5.50 7.96 12.92
C LEU A 12 6.63 8.93 12.62
N GLU A 13 7.86 8.48 12.75
CA GLU A 13 9.03 9.24 12.32
C GLU A 13 9.10 9.29 10.79
N LYS A 14 9.78 10.30 10.24
CA LYS A 14 9.97 10.39 8.79
C LYS A 14 10.67 9.14 8.24
N SER A 15 11.68 8.63 8.95
CA SER A 15 12.40 7.42 8.57
C SER A 15 11.51 6.18 8.52
N GLU A 16 10.56 6.05 9.45
CA GLU A 16 9.61 4.94 9.47
C GLU A 16 8.65 5.02 8.28
N ARG A 17 8.13 6.22 7.98
CA ARG A 17 7.29 6.45 6.80
C ARG A 17 8.04 6.15 5.50
N ASP A 18 9.26 6.65 5.36
CA ASP A 18 10.09 6.45 4.16
C ASP A 18 10.40 4.96 3.95
N GLU A 19 10.76 4.24 5.03
CA GLU A 19 11.07 2.82 4.94
C GLU A 19 9.82 1.96 4.66
N LEU A 20 8.68 2.30 5.26
CA LEU A 20 7.39 1.66 4.96
C LEU A 20 7.00 1.86 3.50
N ALA A 21 7.03 3.11 3.02
CA ALA A 21 6.71 3.44 1.63
C ALA A 21 7.61 2.69 0.65
N LYS A 22 8.92 2.64 0.93
CA LYS A 22 9.89 1.89 0.14
C LYS A 22 9.56 0.39 0.14
N THR A 23 9.25 -0.19 1.30
CA THR A 23 8.97 -1.63 1.43
C THR A 23 7.69 -2.01 0.68
N ILE A 24 6.63 -1.23 0.83
CA ILE A 24 5.36 -1.40 0.10
C ILE A 24 5.60 -1.35 -1.42
N THR A 25 6.38 -0.37 -1.88
CA THR A 25 6.70 -0.14 -3.30
C THR A 25 7.51 -1.28 -3.92
N HIS A 26 8.35 -1.97 -3.14
CA HIS A 26 9.22 -3.05 -3.63
C HIS A 26 8.59 -4.45 -3.52
N THR A 27 7.28 -4.55 -3.25
CA THR A 27 6.59 -5.84 -3.24
C THR A 27 6.55 -6.43 -4.66
N ARG A 28 7.52 -7.32 -4.97
CA ARG A 28 7.69 -7.99 -6.27
C ARG A 28 6.53 -8.89 -6.70
N LYS A 29 5.47 -9.01 -5.90
CA LYS A 29 4.29 -9.81 -6.20
C LYS A 29 3.56 -9.34 -7.46
N PHE A 30 3.69 -8.07 -7.83
CA PHE A 30 2.99 -7.51 -8.97
C PHE A 30 3.94 -6.94 -10.01
N THR A 31 3.53 -7.04 -11.28
CA THR A 31 4.22 -6.49 -12.46
C THR A 31 4.10 -4.97 -12.57
N THR A 32 3.49 -4.30 -11.58
CA THR A 32 3.34 -2.85 -11.61
C THR A 32 4.70 -2.21 -11.29
N PRO A 33 5.16 -1.25 -12.11
CA PRO A 33 6.41 -0.55 -11.82
C PRO A 33 6.37 0.22 -10.49
N SER A 34 7.53 0.42 -9.87
CA SER A 34 7.66 1.06 -8.55
C SER A 34 7.32 2.56 -8.55
N ALA A 35 7.67 3.29 -9.62
CA ALA A 35 7.25 4.69 -9.85
C ALA A 35 5.72 4.87 -9.82
N PHE A 36 5.06 3.74 -9.90
CA PHE A 36 3.66 3.54 -10.06
C PHE A 36 3.09 2.80 -8.83
N VAL A 37 3.61 3.08 -7.65
CA VAL A 37 3.04 2.68 -6.37
C VAL A 37 2.92 3.93 -5.50
N ASN A 38 1.69 4.26 -5.11
CA ASN A 38 1.43 5.46 -4.33
C ASN A 38 1.13 5.08 -2.88
N ALA A 39 1.71 5.80 -1.93
CA ALA A 39 1.43 5.63 -0.51
C ALA A 39 1.17 7.00 0.14
N GLN A 40 0.04 7.12 0.85
CA GLN A 40 -0.31 8.29 1.64
C GLN A 40 -0.31 7.93 3.12
N PHE A 41 0.29 8.78 3.95
CA PHE A 41 0.28 8.64 5.41
C PHE A 41 -0.60 9.73 6.01
N THR A 42 -1.53 9.32 6.85
CA THR A 42 -2.46 10.21 7.54
C THR A 42 -2.44 9.90 9.02
N GLU A 43 -2.07 10.89 9.84
CA GLU A 43 -2.23 10.81 11.28
C GLU A 43 -3.71 10.95 11.63
N ILE A 44 -4.25 10.00 12.38
CA ILE A 44 -5.66 9.93 12.76
C ILE A 44 -5.86 9.99 14.28
N SER A 45 -4.90 10.53 15.02
CA SER A 45 -4.94 10.66 16.48
C SER A 45 -6.12 11.51 16.99
N GLN A 46 -6.61 12.44 16.15
CA GLN A 46 -7.76 13.29 16.42
C GLN A 46 -9.09 12.71 15.90
N HIS A 47 -9.09 11.52 15.29
CA HIS A 47 -10.28 10.89 14.76
C HIS A 47 -10.90 9.92 15.77
N HIS A 48 -12.23 9.96 15.90
CA HIS A 48 -12.97 9.02 16.73
C HIS A 48 -13.27 7.73 15.94
N ASN A 49 -12.54 6.67 16.25
CA ASN A 49 -12.72 5.36 15.63
C ASN A 49 -13.38 4.41 16.63
N TYR A 50 -14.28 3.54 16.15
CA TYR A 50 -15.02 2.61 17.01
C TYR A 50 -14.87 1.15 16.54
N VAL A 51 -14.74 0.25 17.51
CA VAL A 51 -14.65 -1.21 17.31
C VAL A 51 -15.61 -1.87 18.28
N ALA A 52 -16.53 -2.70 17.77
CA ALA A 52 -17.58 -3.32 18.57
C ALA A 52 -18.37 -2.31 19.43
N GLY A 53 -18.62 -1.12 18.88
CA GLY A 53 -19.35 -0.04 19.56
C GLY A 53 -18.54 0.73 20.63
N LYS A 54 -17.24 0.48 20.77
CA LYS A 54 -16.36 1.17 21.73
C LYS A 54 -15.29 1.96 21.02
N GLU A 55 -14.99 3.15 21.52
CA GLU A 55 -13.91 3.96 20.98
C GLU A 55 -12.58 3.21 21.10
N SER A 56 -11.77 3.27 20.05
CA SER A 56 -10.56 2.46 19.93
C SER A 56 -9.51 3.19 19.11
N THR A 57 -8.28 3.10 19.58
CA THR A 57 -7.09 3.60 18.87
C THR A 57 -6.61 2.52 17.93
N THR A 58 -6.64 2.77 16.62
CA THR A 58 -6.30 1.74 15.62
C THR A 58 -5.41 2.29 14.53
N ASN A 59 -4.31 1.60 14.25
CA ASN A 59 -3.57 1.77 13.01
C ASN A 59 -4.15 0.82 11.95
N ARG A 60 -4.25 1.27 10.69
CA ARG A 60 -4.73 0.45 9.57
C ARG A 60 -4.05 0.84 8.26
N ILE A 61 -3.90 -0.14 7.38
CA ILE A 61 -3.47 0.08 5.98
C ILE A 61 -4.55 -0.43 5.04
N ILE A 62 -4.93 0.40 4.07
CA ILE A 62 -5.86 0.05 2.99
C ILE A 62 -5.09 0.09 1.69
N ALA A 63 -4.93 -1.07 1.05
CA ALA A 63 -4.29 -1.22 -0.24
C ALA A 63 -5.36 -1.33 -1.33
N ASN A 64 -5.61 -0.24 -2.04
CA ASN A 64 -6.42 -0.24 -3.25
C ASN A 64 -5.56 -0.78 -4.39
N VAL A 65 -5.92 -1.92 -4.96
CA VAL A 65 -5.20 -2.60 -6.03
C VAL A 65 -6.12 -2.82 -7.23
N ARG A 66 -5.53 -3.03 -8.41
CA ARG A 66 -6.29 -3.46 -9.59
C ARG A 66 -6.72 -4.92 -9.42
N THR A 67 -7.91 -5.29 -9.88
CA THR A 67 -8.26 -6.69 -10.12
C THR A 67 -7.74 -7.10 -11.50
N GLY A 68 -7.02 -8.21 -11.55
CA GLY A 68 -6.57 -8.84 -12.79
C GLY A 68 -7.01 -10.28 -12.80
N ALA A 69 -7.35 -10.82 -13.98
CA ALA A 69 -7.91 -12.17 -14.10
C ALA A 69 -6.99 -13.28 -13.56
N THR A 70 -5.69 -13.01 -13.42
CA THR A 70 -4.68 -13.96 -12.92
C THR A 70 -4.43 -13.87 -11.41
N ARG A 71 -5.01 -12.89 -10.70
CA ARG A 71 -4.78 -12.69 -9.26
C ARG A 71 -5.76 -13.51 -8.44
N THR A 72 -5.25 -14.28 -7.50
CA THR A 72 -6.02 -15.16 -6.61
C THR A 72 -6.25 -14.52 -5.24
N ALA A 73 -7.17 -15.08 -4.44
CA ALA A 73 -7.34 -14.68 -3.05
C ALA A 73 -6.03 -14.83 -2.26
N THR A 74 -5.32 -15.95 -2.45
CA THR A 74 -4.01 -16.22 -1.84
C THR A 74 -2.97 -15.14 -2.17
N ASP A 75 -2.98 -14.61 -3.40
CA ASP A 75 -2.06 -13.54 -3.77
C ASP A 75 -2.27 -12.29 -2.91
N PHE A 76 -3.53 -11.96 -2.63
CA PHE A 76 -3.93 -10.83 -1.80
C PHE A 76 -3.70 -11.08 -0.30
N ASP A 77 -3.94 -12.31 0.18
CA ASP A 77 -3.67 -12.69 1.57
C ASP A 77 -2.19 -12.56 1.92
N GLU A 78 -1.32 -13.08 1.05
CA GLU A 78 0.13 -12.97 1.22
C GLU A 78 0.61 -11.50 1.11
N LEU A 79 -0.04 -10.68 0.28
CA LEU A 79 0.24 -9.24 0.26
C LEU A 79 -0.12 -8.60 1.61
N ALA A 80 -1.30 -8.89 2.15
CA ALA A 80 -1.74 -8.37 3.44
C ALA A 80 -0.75 -8.76 4.56
N GLN A 81 -0.34 -10.03 4.58
CA GLN A 81 0.66 -10.52 5.54
C GLN A 81 2.03 -9.84 5.36
N SER A 82 2.46 -9.61 4.11
CA SER A 82 3.74 -8.92 3.86
C SER A 82 3.75 -7.49 4.38
N ILE A 83 2.61 -6.79 4.28
CA ILE A 83 2.43 -5.42 4.80
C ILE A 83 2.45 -5.43 6.33
N GLN A 84 1.76 -6.37 6.96
CA GLN A 84 1.79 -6.57 8.41
C GLN A 84 3.23 -6.78 8.91
N ASN A 85 3.95 -7.71 8.29
CA ASN A 85 5.34 -8.02 8.65
C ASN A 85 6.27 -6.79 8.45
N ALA A 86 6.03 -5.99 7.41
CA ALA A 86 6.78 -4.76 7.18
C ALA A 86 6.53 -3.73 8.31
N TRP A 87 5.28 -3.55 8.72
CA TRP A 87 4.94 -2.69 9.86
C TRP A 87 5.63 -3.16 11.14
N ASP A 88 5.51 -4.44 11.46
CA ASP A 88 6.08 -4.98 12.71
C ASP A 88 7.60 -4.83 12.75
N ARG A 89 8.27 -5.03 11.61
CA ARG A 89 9.72 -4.84 11.51
C ARG A 89 10.14 -3.38 11.64
N ILE A 90 9.41 -2.45 11.01
CA ILE A 90 9.83 -1.04 10.88
C ILE A 90 9.37 -0.21 12.07
N VAL A 91 8.07 -0.26 12.38
CA VAL A 91 7.42 0.57 13.40
C VAL A 91 7.55 -0.07 14.77
N ASN A 92 7.28 -1.37 14.87
CA ASN A 92 7.41 -2.10 16.14
C ASN A 92 8.84 -2.61 16.37
N LYS A 93 9.77 -2.36 15.43
CA LYS A 93 11.20 -2.74 15.52
C LYS A 93 11.43 -4.23 15.79
N GLY A 94 10.49 -5.09 15.37
CA GLY A 94 10.52 -6.53 15.62
C GLY A 94 10.12 -6.94 17.04
N GLU A 95 9.72 -5.99 17.88
CA GLU A 95 9.23 -6.26 19.24
C GLU A 95 7.73 -6.61 19.17
N ALA A 96 7.42 -7.90 19.28
CA ALA A 96 6.05 -8.42 19.24
C ALA A 96 5.13 -7.85 20.35
N GLU A 97 5.70 -7.27 21.40
CA GLU A 97 4.97 -6.71 22.55
C GLU A 97 4.99 -5.16 22.61
N ALA A 98 5.44 -4.47 21.56
CA ALA A 98 5.43 -3.00 21.52
C ALA A 98 3.99 -2.45 21.45
N LYS A 99 3.31 -2.41 22.60
CA LYS A 99 1.90 -2.01 22.80
C LYS A 99 1.55 -0.60 22.30
N LYS A 100 2.51 0.22 21.86
CA LYS A 100 2.21 1.57 21.41
C LYS A 100 1.57 1.60 20.03
N GLY A 101 1.90 0.68 19.11
CA GLY A 101 1.71 0.92 17.67
C GLY A 101 1.14 -0.23 16.84
N GLU A 102 0.45 -1.21 17.42
CA GLU A 102 -0.05 -2.38 16.67
C GLU A 102 -0.82 -2.00 15.40
N LEU A 103 -0.47 -2.62 14.27
CA LEU A 103 -1.26 -2.55 13.06
C LEU A 103 -2.43 -3.51 13.17
N THR A 104 -3.58 -2.97 13.53
CA THR A 104 -4.77 -3.80 13.81
C THR A 104 -5.45 -4.35 12.55
N ARG A 105 -5.19 -3.75 11.38
CA ARG A 105 -5.90 -4.06 10.13
C ARG A 105 -5.06 -3.81 8.90
N VAL A 106 -5.09 -4.76 7.97
CA VAL A 106 -4.67 -4.59 6.59
C VAL A 106 -5.82 -5.04 5.68
N PHE A 107 -6.30 -4.14 4.83
CA PHE A 107 -7.30 -4.47 3.82
C PHE A 107 -6.68 -4.38 2.43
N VAL A 108 -6.79 -5.45 1.65
CA VAL A 108 -6.42 -5.43 0.23
C VAL A 108 -7.69 -5.42 -0.59
N MET A 109 -7.96 -4.30 -1.25
CA MET A 109 -9.20 -4.03 -1.97
C MET A 109 -8.93 -4.02 -3.48
N GLY A 110 -9.56 -4.95 -4.20
CA GLY A 110 -9.57 -4.99 -5.66
C GLY A 110 -10.45 -3.92 -6.32
N SER A 111 -10.29 -2.65 -5.94
CA SER A 111 -11.23 -1.56 -6.23
C SER A 111 -10.93 -0.77 -7.52
N ILE A 112 -9.72 -0.87 -8.07
CA ILE A 112 -9.29 -0.01 -9.18
C ILE A 112 -9.72 -0.63 -10.51
N THR A 113 -10.78 -0.09 -11.10
CA THR A 113 -11.35 -0.50 -12.39
C THR A 113 -10.81 0.32 -13.57
N ALA A 114 -10.51 1.60 -13.34
CA ALA A 114 -9.88 2.52 -14.28
C ALA A 114 -9.06 3.57 -13.51
N GLY A 115 -8.16 4.26 -14.19
CA GLY A 115 -7.41 5.38 -13.62
C GLY A 115 -6.68 6.18 -14.69
N LEU A 116 -6.29 7.39 -14.31
CA LEU A 116 -5.44 8.28 -15.09
C LEU A 116 -4.35 8.80 -14.16
N GLU A 117 -3.08 8.58 -14.51
CA GLU A 117 -1.96 9.09 -13.73
C GLU A 117 -0.97 9.81 -14.62
N ASN A 118 -0.59 11.02 -14.22
CA ASN A 118 0.25 11.92 -15.03
C ASN A 118 -0.25 12.08 -16.48
N GLY A 119 -1.58 12.06 -16.65
CA GLY A 119 -2.23 12.16 -17.96
C GLY A 119 -2.21 10.88 -18.81
N LEU A 120 -1.77 9.75 -18.26
CA LEU A 120 -1.73 8.45 -18.93
C LEU A 120 -2.80 7.52 -18.37
N LEU A 121 -3.53 6.85 -19.26
CA LEU A 121 -4.51 5.84 -18.87
C LEU A 121 -3.79 4.60 -18.35
N LEU A 122 -4.31 4.04 -17.27
CA LEU A 122 -3.69 2.85 -16.69
C LEU A 122 -3.88 1.63 -17.60
N PRO A 123 -2.87 0.76 -17.71
CA PRO A 123 -3.03 -0.48 -18.45
C PRO A 123 -3.97 -1.44 -17.74
N ARG A 124 -4.50 -2.38 -18.52
CA ARG A 124 -5.13 -3.58 -17.97
C ARG A 124 -4.14 -4.30 -17.05
N ALA A 125 -4.64 -4.83 -15.94
CA ALA A 125 -3.80 -5.57 -15.00
C ALA A 125 -3.07 -6.74 -15.70
N GLY A 126 -1.75 -6.85 -15.48
CA GLY A 126 -0.93 -7.87 -16.11
C GLY A 126 -0.43 -7.51 -17.52
N LYS A 127 -0.87 -6.38 -18.07
CA LYS A 127 -0.35 -5.80 -19.32
C LYS A 127 0.62 -4.65 -19.10
N ASP A 128 1.11 -4.52 -17.87
CA ASP A 128 1.98 -3.41 -17.45
C ASP A 128 3.26 -3.33 -18.31
N ILE A 129 3.93 -4.47 -18.54
CA ILE A 129 5.17 -4.51 -19.33
C ILE A 129 4.92 -4.20 -20.81
N ASP A 130 3.84 -4.73 -21.39
CA ASP A 130 3.48 -4.48 -22.79
C ASP A 130 3.15 -2.99 -22.98
N TRP A 131 2.31 -2.44 -22.09
CA TRP A 131 1.94 -1.03 -22.06
C TRP A 131 3.15 -0.10 -21.87
N LEU A 132 4.09 -0.47 -21.00
CA LEU A 132 5.32 0.30 -20.80
C LEU A 132 6.17 0.41 -22.07
N LYS A 133 6.20 -0.64 -22.90
CA LYS A 133 6.95 -0.62 -24.17
C LYS A 133 6.29 0.30 -25.19
N GLU A 134 4.97 0.42 -25.16
CA GLU A 134 4.18 1.22 -26.11
C GLU A 134 4.19 2.72 -25.77
N ASP A 135 4.15 3.10 -24.48
CA ASP A 135 4.12 4.49 -24.01
C ASP A 135 5.50 5.06 -23.60
N SER A 136 6.58 4.35 -23.96
CA SER A 136 7.96 4.53 -23.47
C SER A 136 8.53 5.97 -23.34
N PRO A 137 8.27 6.94 -24.25
CA PRO A 137 8.94 8.25 -24.17
C PRO A 137 8.50 9.12 -22.98
N LYS A 138 7.20 9.17 -22.67
CA LYS A 138 6.69 9.92 -21.49
C LYS A 138 6.98 9.19 -20.18
N TYR A 139 7.25 7.89 -20.25
CA TYR A 139 7.46 7.05 -19.07
C TYR A 139 8.90 7.05 -18.58
N GLN A 140 9.90 7.05 -19.48
CA GLN A 140 11.32 7.12 -19.07
C GLN A 140 11.59 8.36 -18.21
N GLU A 141 10.94 9.48 -18.48
CA GLU A 141 11.05 10.71 -17.66
C GLU A 141 10.42 10.60 -16.26
N LEU A 142 9.51 9.65 -16.03
CA LEU A 142 8.80 9.47 -14.75
C LEU A 142 9.34 8.32 -13.89
N ALA A 143 10.18 7.46 -14.47
CA ALA A 143 10.74 6.26 -13.83
C ALA A 143 12.13 6.48 -13.22
N ASP A 144 12.76 7.63 -13.49
CA ASP A 144 14.01 8.13 -12.89
C ASP A 144 13.74 8.98 -11.64
#